data_AF-A0A919WHP3-F1
#
_entry.id   AF-A0A919WHP3-F1
#
_cell.length_a   1.000
_cell.length_b   1.000
_cell.length_c   1.000
_cell.angle_alpha   90.00
_cell.angle_beta   90.00
_cell.angle_gamma   90.00
#
_symmetry.space_group_name_H-M   'P 1'
#
loop_
_entity.id
_entity.type
_entity.pdbx_description
1 polymer ?
#
loop_
_entity_poly.entity_id
_entity_poly.type
_entity_poly.pdbx_seq_one_letter_code
_entity_poly.pdbx_strand_id
1 'polypeptide(L)'
;MWRGEILNQAKDGTKYWLCTTIIPFVDANSERYKHISIQYDITEKRNTEDTLRKTEKLAIIGELAAGIAHEVRNPLTTIRGFVQHNY
;
A
#
# COMPACT_ATOMS: atom_id res chain seq x y z
N MET A 1 -2.84 10.40 -27.33
CA MET A 1 -3.34 9.29 -26.50
C MET A 1 -3.11 9.64 -25.04
N TRP A 2 -4.08 9.43 -24.16
CA TRP A 2 -3.90 9.64 -22.73
C TRP A 2 -4.04 8.32 -21.97
N ARG A 3 -3.24 8.16 -20.92
CA ARG A 3 -3.31 7.03 -19.99
C ARG A 3 -3.10 7.53 -18.57
N GLY A 4 -3.82 6.95 -17.62
CA GLY A 4 -3.63 7.26 -16.21
C GLY A 4 -4.59 6.54 -15.29
N GLU A 5 -4.29 6.62 -14.00
CA GLU A 5 -5.18 6.14 -12.95
C GLU A 5 -6.07 7.28 -12.45
N ILE A 6 -7.36 7.00 -12.30
CA ILE A 6 -8.37 7.98 -11.88
C ILE A 6 -9.16 7.39 -10.72
N LEU A 7 -9.38 8.19 -9.68
CA LEU A 7 -10.34 7.87 -8.63
C LEU A 7 -11.73 8.33 -9.08
N ASN A 8 -12.63 7.39 -9.33
CA ASN A 8 -14.00 7.67 -9.71
C ASN A 8 -14.97 7.39 -8.55
N GLN A 9 -16.21 7.86 -8.70
CA GLN A 9 -17.28 7.67 -7.74
C GLN A 9 -18.51 7.07 -8.44
N ALA A 10 -19.06 6.00 -7.87
CA ALA A 10 -20.27 5.36 -8.35
C ALA A 10 -21.51 6.14 -7.91
N LYS A 11 -22.67 5.83 -8.49
CA LYS A 11 -23.93 6.54 -8.18
C LYS A 11 -24.35 6.42 -6.70
N ASP A 12 -23.95 5.34 -6.04
CA ASP A 12 -24.16 5.08 -4.62
C ASP A 12 -23.14 5.80 -3.71
N GLY A 13 -22.17 6.50 -4.29
CA GLY A 13 -21.12 7.21 -3.57
C GLY A 13 -19.83 6.40 -3.36
N THR A 14 -19.81 5.11 -3.70
CA THR A 14 -18.63 4.24 -3.56
C THR A 14 -17.49 4.74 -4.44
N LYS A 15 -16.29 4.85 -3.87
CA LYS A 15 -15.08 5.26 -4.61
C LYS A 15 -14.35 4.05 -5.14
N TYR A 16 -13.91 4.11 -6.39
CA TYR A 16 -13.17 3.04 -7.06
C TYR A 16 -12.09 3.61 -7.97
N TRP A 17 -10.98 2.90 -8.09
CA TRP A 17 -9.86 3.29 -8.92
C TRP A 17 -9.95 2.66 -10.29
N LEU A 18 -9.74 3.47 -11.32
CA LEU A 18 -9.73 3.04 -12.71
C LEU A 18 -8.36 3.26 -13.32
N CYS A 19 -7.81 2.22 -13.95
CA CYS A 19 -6.76 2.39 -14.95
C CYS A 19 -7.42 2.66 -16.29
N THR A 20 -7.21 3.87 -16.82
CA THR A 20 -7.95 4.37 -17.97
C THR A 20 -7.01 4.71 -19.12
N THR A 21 -7.38 4.26 -20.32
CA THR A 21 -6.77 4.65 -21.58
C THR A 21 -7.80 5.38 -22.44
N ILE A 22 -7.50 6.61 -22.84
CA ILE A 22 -8.38 7.44 -23.69
C ILE A 22 -7.70 7.66 -25.04
N ILE A 23 -8.42 7.27 -26.10
CA ILE A 23 -7.98 7.34 -27.48
C ILE A 23 -8.91 8.33 -28.20
N PRO A 24 -8.44 9.55 -28.53
CA PRO A 24 -9.21 10.48 -29.34
C PRO A 24 -9.20 10.07 -30.80
N PHE A 25 -10.32 10.32 -31.49
CA PHE A 25 -10.43 10.26 -32.95
C PHE A 25 -10.33 11.67 -33.49
N VAL A 26 -9.43 11.86 -34.44
CA VAL A 26 -9.24 13.11 -35.17
C VAL A 26 -9.65 12.89 -36.62
N ASP A 27 -10.30 13.89 -37.21
CA ASP A 27 -10.64 13.88 -38.63
C ASP A 27 -9.47 14.39 -39.50
N ALA A 28 -9.71 14.53 -40.81
CA ALA A 28 -8.72 15.03 -41.75
C ALA A 28 -8.30 16.49 -41.49
N ASN A 29 -9.14 17.27 -40.80
CA ASN A 29 -8.87 18.66 -40.41
C ASN A 29 -8.20 18.76 -39.03
N SER A 30 -7.79 17.63 -38.44
CA SER A 30 -7.25 17.54 -37.08
C SER A 30 -8.24 17.93 -35.97
N GLU A 31 -9.54 17.97 -36.26
CA GLU A 31 -10.57 18.23 -35.27
C GLU A 31 -10.96 16.94 -34.54
N ARG A 32 -11.08 17.01 -33.21
CA ARG A 32 -11.53 15.87 -32.40
C ARG A 32 -13.04 15.75 -32.45
N TYR A 33 -13.55 14.64 -32.98
CA TYR A 33 -15.00 14.40 -33.06
C TYR A 33 -15.49 13.28 -32.14
N LYS A 34 -14.61 12.35 -31.73
CA LYS A 34 -14.94 11.22 -30.82
C LYS A 34 -13.77 10.84 -29.93
N HIS A 35 -14.04 10.06 -28.89
CA HIS A 35 -13.02 9.31 -28.17
C HIS A 35 -13.56 7.94 -27.75
N ILE A 36 -12.67 6.99 -27.58
CA ILE A 36 -12.95 5.72 -26.89
C ILE A 36 -12.13 5.70 -25.61
N SER A 37 -12.76 5.22 -24.54
CA SER A 37 -12.14 5.02 -23.24
C SER A 37 -12.20 3.54 -22.88
N ILE A 38 -11.04 2.95 -22.63
CA ILE A 38 -10.91 1.60 -22.06
C ILE A 38 -10.56 1.78 -20.59
N GLN A 39 -11.35 1.19 -19.70
CA GLN A 39 -11.27 1.39 -18.26
C GLN A 39 -11.25 0.03 -17.58
N TYR A 40 -10.30 -0.17 -16.67
CA TYR A 40 -10.19 -1.38 -15.86
C TYR A 40 -10.23 -0.99 -14.38
N ASP A 41 -11.13 -1.59 -13.61
CA ASP A 41 -11.20 -1.39 -12.16
C ASP A 41 -9.99 -2.03 -11.50
N ILE A 42 -9.20 -1.21 -10.80
CA ILE A 42 -8.00 -1.61 -10.07
C ILE A 42 -8.16 -1.49 -8.56
N THR A 43 -9.38 -1.28 -8.06
CA THR A 43 -9.65 -1.06 -6.63
C THR A 43 -9.20 -2.23 -5.78
N GLU A 44 -9.59 -3.45 -6.17
CA GLU A 44 -9.19 -4.66 -5.45
C GLU A 44 -7.67 -4.85 -5.47
N LYS A 45 -7.03 -4.67 -6.63
CA LYS A 45 -5.58 -4.73 -6.77
C LYS A 45 -4.89 -3.78 -5.79
N ARG A 46 -5.33 -2.52 -5.72
CA ARG A 46 -4.76 -1.52 -4.80
C ARG A 46 -4.99 -1.88 -3.34
N ASN A 47 -6.18 -2.38 -2.99
CA ASN A 47 -6.49 -2.82 -1.63
C ASN A 47 -5.59 -3.98 -1.18
N THR A 48 -5.35 -4.95 -2.08
CA THR A 48 -4.43 -6.06 -1.80
C THR A 48 -2.99 -5.58 -1.63
N GLU A 49 -2.51 -4.69 -2.51
CA GLU A 49 -1.17 -4.10 -2.40
C GLU A 49 -0.99 -3.31 -1.09
N ASP A 50 -1.98 -2.50 -0.70
CA ASP A 50 -1.92 -1.72 0.53
C ASP A 50 -2.00 -2.61 1.78
N THR A 51 -2.76 -3.70 1.72
CA THR A 51 -2.82 -4.70 2.79
C THR A 51 -1.48 -5.41 2.94
N LEU A 52 -0.88 -5.83 1.82
CA LEU A 52 0.45 -6.45 1.81
C LEU A 52 1.50 -5.52 2.42
N ARG A 53 1.56 -4.26 1.96
CA ARG A 53 2.49 -3.25 2.51
C ARG A 53 2.32 -3.03 4.01
N LYS A 54 1.08 -3.05 4.52
CA LYS A 54 0.82 -2.92 5.96
C LYS A 54 1.34 -4.14 6.72
N THR A 55 1.10 -5.34 6.21
CA THR A 55 1.59 -6.58 6.82
C THR A 55 3.12 -6.64 6.85
N GLU A 56 3.79 -6.26 5.76
CA GLU A 56 5.26 -6.19 5.70
C GLU A 56 5.83 -5.21 6.73
N LYS A 57 5.23 -4.01 6.85
CA LYS A 57 5.63 -3.03 7.87
C LYS A 57 5.46 -3.58 9.29
N LEU A 58 4.34 -4.25 9.56
CA LEU A 58 4.08 -4.85 10.87
C LEU A 58 5.07 -5.98 11.19
N ALA A 59 5.42 -6.81 10.21
CA ALA A 59 6.42 -7.86 10.38
C ALA A 59 7.79 -7.28 10.78
N ILE A 60 8.25 -6.24 10.07
CA ILE A 60 9.51 -5.54 10.40
C ILE A 60 9.47 -4.96 11.82
N ILE A 61 8.37 -4.32 12.21
CA ILE A 61 8.21 -3.79 13.57
C ILE A 61 8.29 -4.92 14.61
N GLY A 62 7.67 -6.07 14.33
CA GLY A 62 7.72 -7.24 15.20
C GLY A 62 9.14 -7.80 15.38
N GLU A 63 9.91 -7.90 14.30
CA GLU A 63 11.32 -8.33 14.35
C GLU A 63 12.18 -7.36 15.16
N LEU A 64 12.03 -6.06 14.93
CA LEU A 64 12.77 -5.03 15.68
C LEU A 64 12.40 -5.07 17.18
N ALA A 65 11.11 -5.19 17.50
CA ALA A 65 10.65 -5.29 18.88
C ALA A 65 11.19 -6.54 19.59
N ALA A 66 11.23 -7.69 18.89
CA ALA A 66 11.84 -8.91 19.41
C ALA A 66 13.34 -8.73 19.68
N GLY A 67 14.07 -8.10 18.74
CA GLY A 67 15.49 -7.77 18.91
C GLY A 67 15.75 -6.90 20.15
N ILE A 68 15.00 -5.80 20.29
CA ILE A 68 15.09 -4.92 21.47
C ILE A 68 14.75 -5.69 22.75
N ALA A 69 13.71 -6.52 22.74
CA ALA A 69 13.33 -7.32 23.91
C ALA A 69 14.43 -8.31 24.31
N HIS A 70 15.11 -8.93 23.33
CA HIS A 70 16.28 -9.77 23.59
C HIS A 70 17.43 -8.97 24.20
N GLU A 71 17.76 -7.81 23.65
CA GLU A 71 18.84 -6.96 24.13
C GLU A 71 18.60 -6.41 25.53
N VAL A 72 17.37 -6.04 25.88
CA VAL A 72 16.99 -5.58 27.23
C VAL A 72 17.01 -6.74 28.25
N ARG A 73 16.64 -7.95 27.83
CA ARG A 73 16.65 -9.13 28.70
C ARG A 73 18.06 -9.50 29.13
N ASN A 74 19.07 -9.30 28.28
CA ASN A 74 20.46 -9.66 28.58
C ASN A 74 21.01 -8.98 29.85
N PRO A 75 21.05 -7.63 29.97
CA PRO A 75 21.54 -6.97 31.18
C PRO A 75 20.63 -7.22 32.39
N LEU A 76 19.31 -7.32 32.21
CA LEU A 76 18.39 -7.63 33.32
C LEU A 76 18.66 -9.02 33.92
N THR A 77 18.94 -10.01 33.06
CA THR A 77 19.31 -11.36 33.51
C THR A 77 20.59 -11.33 34.32
N THR A 78 21.60 -10.58 33.84
CA THR A 78 22.87 -10.37 34.54
C THR A 78 22.67 -9.68 35.89
N ILE A 79 21.92 -8.57 35.95
CA ILE A 79 21.62 -7.83 37.20
C ILE A 79 20.90 -8.74 38.21
N ARG A 80 19.91 -9.52 37.76
CA ARG A 80 19.20 -10.47 38.63
C ARG A 80 20.15 -11.53 39.20
N GLY A 81 21.09 -12.02 38.42
CA GLY A 81 22.13 -12.94 38.86
C GLY A 81 23.00 -12.37 39.99
N PHE A 82 23.39 -11.10 39.88
CA PHE A 82 24.15 -10.40 40.93
C PHE A 82 23.36 -10.19 42.21
N VAL A 83 22.08 -9.81 42.12
CA VAL A 83 21.21 -9.63 43.31
C VAL A 83 20.97 -10.95 44.05
N GLN A 84 20.90 -12.07 43.33
CA GLN A 84 20.66 -13.40 43.92
C GLN A 84 21.91 -14.04 44.56
N HIS A 85 23.13 -13.64 44.18
CA HIS A 85 24.38 -14.19 44.73
C HIS A 85 25.03 -13.32 45.82
N ASN A 86 24.46 -12.16 46.17
CA ASN A 86 24.95 -11.27 47.23
C ASN A 86 24.15 -11.37 48.54
N TYR A 87 23.46 -12.50 48.76
CA TYR A 87 22.89 -12.91 50.04
C TYR A 87 23.34 -14.33 50.38
#